data_AF-A0A377LSY3-F1
#
_entry.id   AF-A0A377LSY3-F1
#
_cell.length_a   1.000
_cell.length_b   1.000
_cell.length_c   1.000
_cell.angle_alpha   90.00
_cell.angle_beta   90.00
_cell.angle_gamma   90.00
#
_symmetry.space_group_name_H-M   'P 1'
#
loop_
_entity.id
_entity.type
_entity.pdbx_description
1 polymer ?
#
loop_
_entity_poly.entity_id
_entity_poly.type
_entity_poly.pdbx_seq_one_letter_code
_entity_poly.pdbx_strand_id
1 'polypeptide(L)'
;MEVIFALVVGWTAVMMLRRNEESDEVEDYSGHLAYRLVKRFYPVWPKISSHAFILTQKEVDAELEKPENQDVMVGRVKKAKRYATPLLLCVAVVELSDVMFAFDSVPAIIAVSREPLIIYSGMMFAILGLRTLYFVLEALKQYLVHLEKAVVLLLFFVAFKLGLNATDHFWHHGYSIGATTSLFVVLGVLALGIIASVMFPGKREA
;
A
#
# COMPACT_ATOMS: atom_id res chain seq x y z
N MET A 1 4.60 16.02 19.08
CA MET A 1 4.55 15.39 17.74
C MET A 1 4.81 13.89 17.83
N GLU A 2 5.87 13.44 18.50
CA GLU A 2 6.23 12.01 18.59
C GLU A 2 5.14 11.13 19.23
N VAL A 3 4.47 11.60 20.30
CA VAL A 3 3.35 10.88 20.92
C VAL A 3 2.19 10.65 19.94
N ILE A 4 1.85 11.68 19.15
CA ILE A 4 0.78 11.58 18.14
C ILE A 4 1.17 10.56 17.07
N PHE A 5 2.43 10.60 16.63
CA PHE A 5 2.95 9.66 15.65
C PHE A 5 2.95 8.21 16.19
N ALA A 6 3.39 8.01 17.44
CA ALA A 6 3.34 6.71 18.10
C ALA A 6 1.90 6.16 18.22
N LEU A 7 0.94 7.01 18.57
CA LEU A 7 -0.48 6.63 18.64
C LEU A 7 -1.05 6.27 17.27
N VAL A 8 -0.70 7.03 16.23
CA VAL A 8 -1.11 6.74 14.84
C VAL A 8 -0.53 5.40 14.38
N VAL A 9 0.76 5.14 14.63
CA VAL A 9 1.41 3.87 14.27
C VAL A 9 0.85 2.69 15.08
N GLY A 10 0.54 2.90 16.36
CA GLY A 10 -0.13 1.88 17.17
C GLY A 10 -1.54 1.58 16.65
N TRP A 11 -2.28 2.61 16.25
CA TRP A 11 -3.60 2.46 15.65
C TRP A 11 -3.55 1.69 14.33
N THR A 12 -2.57 1.95 13.47
CA THR A 12 -2.42 1.21 12.20
C THR A 12 -2.08 -0.26 12.43
N ALA A 13 -1.23 -0.58 13.42
CA ALA A 13 -0.93 -1.95 13.80
C ALA A 13 -2.18 -2.73 14.26
N VAL A 14 -3.00 -2.09 15.10
CA VAL A 14 -4.28 -2.67 15.57
C VAL A 14 -5.28 -2.82 14.42
N MET A 15 -5.34 -1.84 13.51
CA MET A 15 -6.22 -1.91 12.35
C MET A 15 -5.85 -3.06 11.41
N MET A 16 -4.56 -3.31 11.16
CA MET A 16 -4.11 -4.44 10.35
C MET A 16 -4.48 -5.79 10.97
N LEU A 17 -4.36 -5.94 12.29
CA LEU A 17 -4.81 -7.16 12.98
C LEU A 17 -6.32 -7.41 12.82
N ARG A 18 -7.12 -6.35 12.83
CA ARG A 18 -8.58 -6.45 12.69
C ARG A 18 -9.04 -6.73 11.26
N ARG A 19 -8.15 -6.69 10.27
CA ARG A 19 -8.48 -6.86 8.85
C ARG A 19 -8.06 -8.23 8.28
N ASN A 20 -7.45 -9.08 9.10
CA ASN A 20 -6.81 -10.33 8.67
C ASN A 20 -7.76 -11.56 8.68
N GLU A 21 -9.08 -11.36 8.55
CA GLU A 21 -10.06 -12.45 8.41
C GLU A 21 -10.76 -12.51 7.04
N GLU A 22 -10.46 -11.58 6.12
CA GLU A 22 -11.14 -11.51 4.82
C GLU A 22 -10.11 -11.77 3.71
N SER A 23 -9.67 -13.03 3.57
CA SER A 23 -8.78 -13.45 2.50
C SER A 23 -9.56 -14.03 1.31
N ASP A 24 -9.35 -13.41 0.16
CA ASP A 24 -9.33 -14.01 -1.19
C ASP A 24 -10.65 -14.47 -1.82
N GLU A 25 -11.71 -13.67 -1.77
CA GLU A 25 -12.65 -13.63 -2.90
C GLU A 25 -12.26 -12.49 -3.86
N VAL A 26 -12.50 -12.68 -5.16
CA VAL A 26 -12.39 -11.61 -6.16
C VAL A 26 -13.42 -10.54 -5.80
N GLU A 27 -13.03 -9.64 -4.89
CA GLU A 27 -13.91 -8.65 -4.31
C GLU A 27 -14.33 -7.66 -5.39
N ASP A 28 -15.63 -7.53 -5.56
CA ASP A 28 -16.24 -6.50 -6.38
C ASP A 28 -15.81 -5.12 -5.85
N TYR A 29 -14.78 -4.53 -6.47
CA TYR A 29 -14.20 -3.23 -6.12
C TYR A 29 -15.19 -2.06 -6.19
N SER A 30 -16.44 -2.29 -6.63
CA SER A 30 -17.55 -1.34 -6.66
C SER A 30 -17.96 -0.81 -5.27
N GLY A 31 -17.61 -1.51 -4.18
CA GLY A 31 -17.97 -1.13 -2.80
C GLY A 31 -16.98 -0.19 -2.09
N HIS A 32 -15.71 -0.17 -2.53
CA HIS A 32 -14.60 0.38 -1.73
C HIS A 32 -14.65 1.91 -1.59
N LEU A 33 -14.13 2.44 -0.46
CA LEU A 33 -14.04 3.88 -0.19
C LEU A 33 -13.32 4.61 -1.34
N ALA A 34 -12.25 4.00 -1.88
CA ALA A 34 -11.50 4.53 -3.02
C ALA A 34 -12.38 4.64 -4.28
N TYR A 35 -13.22 3.65 -4.58
CA TYR A 35 -14.16 3.71 -5.70
C TYR A 35 -15.19 4.82 -5.50
N ARG A 36 -15.73 4.97 -4.28
CA ARG A 36 -16.72 6.02 -3.95
C ARG A 36 -16.13 7.43 -4.02
N LEU A 37 -14.89 7.59 -3.59
CA LEU A 37 -14.16 8.86 -3.62
C LEU A 37 -13.77 9.22 -5.04
N VAL A 38 -13.36 8.25 -5.86
CA VAL A 38 -13.04 8.47 -7.28
C VAL A 38 -14.32 8.71 -8.10
N LYS A 39 -15.42 7.98 -7.86
CA LYS A 39 -16.73 8.19 -8.50
C LYS A 39 -17.31 9.58 -8.26
N ARG A 40 -16.93 10.23 -7.16
CA ARG A 40 -17.29 11.63 -6.87
C ARG A 40 -16.62 12.62 -7.82
N PHE A 41 -15.42 12.30 -8.31
CA PHE A 41 -14.59 13.19 -9.13
C PHE A 41 -14.48 12.75 -10.61
N TYR A 42 -14.66 11.48 -10.92
CA TYR A 42 -14.56 10.93 -12.28
C TYR A 42 -15.51 9.74 -12.49
N PRO A 43 -16.15 9.60 -13.67
CA PRO A 43 -16.94 8.42 -13.99
C PRO A 43 -16.02 7.22 -14.26
N VAL A 44 -16.22 6.14 -13.51
CA VAL A 44 -15.40 4.91 -13.55
C VAL A 44 -16.22 3.77 -14.15
N TRP A 45 -15.61 3.03 -15.07
CA TRP A 45 -16.14 1.78 -15.62
C TRP A 45 -15.71 0.61 -14.72
N PRO A 46 -16.64 -0.22 -14.20
CA PRO A 46 -16.31 -1.21 -13.16
C PRO A 46 -15.75 -2.53 -13.69
N LYS A 47 -15.86 -2.85 -14.99
CA LYS A 47 -15.30 -4.10 -15.57
C LYS A 47 -13.89 -3.90 -16.16
N ILE A 48 -13.07 -4.95 -16.08
CA ILE A 48 -11.73 -4.98 -16.67
C ILE A 48 -11.87 -5.03 -18.20
N SER A 49 -11.60 -3.92 -18.88
CA SER A 49 -11.45 -3.90 -20.35
C SER A 49 -9.96 -4.05 -20.67
N SER A 50 -9.57 -5.16 -21.29
CA SER A 50 -8.17 -5.63 -21.36
C SER A 50 -7.19 -4.73 -22.13
N HIS A 51 -7.66 -3.74 -22.91
CA HIS A 51 -6.77 -2.99 -23.82
C HIS A 51 -6.86 -1.47 -23.75
N ALA A 52 -7.70 -0.88 -22.89
CA ALA A 52 -7.86 0.58 -22.83
C ALA A 52 -7.83 1.12 -21.38
N PHE A 53 -6.91 2.04 -21.08
CA PHE A 53 -6.86 2.74 -19.79
C PHE A 53 -7.98 3.78 -19.63
N ILE A 54 -8.43 4.35 -20.74
CA ILE A 54 -9.51 5.33 -20.80
C ILE A 54 -10.48 4.87 -21.89
N LEU A 55 -11.76 4.75 -21.55
CA LEU A 55 -12.81 4.45 -22.52
C LEU A 55 -13.54 5.74 -22.92
N THR A 56 -13.79 5.90 -24.20
CA THR A 56 -14.60 7.00 -24.72
C THR A 56 -16.09 6.62 -24.61
N GLN A 57 -17.00 7.60 -24.54
CA GLN A 57 -18.46 7.35 -24.46
C GLN A 57 -18.96 6.34 -25.50
N LYS A 58 -18.43 6.37 -26.73
CA LYS A 58 -18.83 5.44 -27.81
C LYS A 58 -18.43 3.98 -27.55
N GLU A 59 -17.31 3.77 -26.87
CA GLU A 59 -16.81 2.43 -26.53
C GLU A 59 -17.55 1.88 -25.31
N VAL A 60 -17.91 2.75 -24.36
CA VAL A 60 -18.76 2.43 -23.21
C VAL A 60 -20.17 2.04 -23.66
N ASP A 61 -20.76 2.77 -24.61
CA ASP A 61 -22.08 2.46 -25.16
C ASP A 61 -22.06 1.12 -25.92
N ALA A 62 -21.00 0.82 -26.69
CA ALA A 62 -20.82 -0.46 -27.37
C ALA A 62 -20.54 -1.64 -26.42
N GLU A 63 -19.88 -1.38 -25.28
CA GLU A 63 -19.61 -2.39 -24.26
C GLU A 63 -20.86 -2.69 -23.40
N LEU A 64 -21.77 -1.72 -23.24
CA LEU A 64 -23.09 -1.89 -22.61
C LEU A 64 -24.07 -2.73 -23.47
N GLU A 65 -23.90 -2.73 -24.80
CA GLU A 65 -24.73 -3.54 -25.71
C GLU A 65 -24.41 -5.04 -25.66
N LYS A 66 -23.28 -5.44 -25.06
CA LYS A 66 -22.94 -6.86 -24.87
C LYS A 66 -23.86 -7.49 -23.82
N PRO A 67 -24.41 -8.69 -24.07
CA PRO A 67 -25.35 -9.37 -23.16
C PRO A 67 -24.77 -9.67 -21.77
N GLU A 68 -23.44 -9.62 -21.63
CA GLU A 68 -22.69 -9.88 -20.40
C GLU A 68 -22.58 -8.64 -19.47
N ASN A 69 -23.03 -7.46 -19.92
CA ASN A 69 -22.84 -6.17 -19.23
C ASN A 69 -24.14 -5.41 -18.95
N GLN A 70 -25.31 -6.05 -19.09
CA GLN A 70 -26.63 -5.41 -18.93
C GLN A 70 -26.91 -4.89 -17.51
N ASP A 71 -26.20 -5.42 -16.53
CA ASP A 71 -26.30 -5.18 -15.09
C ASP A 71 -25.31 -4.09 -14.60
N VAL A 72 -24.46 -3.56 -15.48
CA VAL A 72 -23.44 -2.56 -15.13
C VAL A 72 -24.04 -1.15 -15.12
N MET A 73 -24.35 -0.66 -13.91
CA MET A 73 -24.82 0.72 -13.67
C MET A 73 -23.66 1.72 -13.74
N VAL A 74 -23.51 2.39 -14.89
CA VAL A 74 -22.62 3.55 -15.03
C VAL A 74 -23.13 4.70 -14.14
N GLY A 75 -22.29 5.17 -13.23
CA GLY A 75 -22.64 6.21 -12.24
C GLY A 75 -23.31 7.44 -12.86
N ARG A 76 -24.41 7.86 -12.23
CA ARG A 76 -25.32 8.96 -12.55
C ARG A 76 -24.63 10.34 -12.66
N VAL A 77 -23.81 10.54 -13.69
CA VAL A 77 -23.33 11.85 -14.11
C VAL A 77 -23.41 11.86 -15.63
N LYS A 78 -24.03 12.90 -16.19
CA LYS A 78 -24.27 13.12 -17.64
C LYS A 78 -23.14 12.55 -18.50
N LYS A 79 -23.51 11.88 -19.62
CA LYS A 79 -22.63 11.36 -20.69
C LYS A 79 -21.24 11.99 -20.64
N ALA A 80 -20.28 11.29 -20.05
CA ALA A 80 -18.94 11.81 -19.87
C ALA A 80 -18.10 11.44 -21.08
N LYS A 81 -17.33 12.40 -21.59
CA LYS A 81 -16.52 12.17 -22.80
C LYS A 81 -15.44 11.10 -22.61
N ARG A 82 -15.07 10.80 -21.35
CA ARG A 82 -14.03 9.83 -20.95
C ARG A 82 -14.43 9.12 -19.66
N TYR A 83 -14.25 7.81 -19.63
CA TYR A 83 -14.46 6.93 -18.48
C TYR A 83 -13.11 6.33 -18.06
N ALA A 84 -12.82 6.37 -16.77
CA ALA A 84 -11.63 5.73 -16.21
C ALA A 84 -11.86 4.23 -16.05
N THR A 85 -10.91 3.41 -16.47
CA THR A 85 -10.96 1.95 -16.26
C THR A 85 -10.31 1.54 -14.94
N PRO A 86 -10.55 0.31 -14.43
CA PRO A 86 -9.89 -0.18 -13.22
C PRO A 86 -8.37 -0.24 -13.35
N LEU A 87 -7.83 -0.42 -14.56
CA LEU A 87 -6.39 -0.39 -14.84
C LEU A 87 -5.79 0.99 -14.58
N LEU A 88 -6.49 2.07 -14.97
CA LEU A 88 -6.05 3.44 -14.68
C LEU A 88 -6.09 3.72 -13.17
N LEU A 89 -7.12 3.22 -12.49
CA LEU A 89 -7.22 3.32 -11.03
C LEU A 89 -6.06 2.59 -10.34
N CYS A 90 -5.74 1.37 -10.79
CA CYS A 90 -4.62 0.59 -10.26
C CYS A 90 -3.29 1.35 -10.40
N VAL A 91 -2.98 1.86 -11.61
CA VAL A 91 -1.77 2.67 -11.85
C VAL A 91 -1.77 3.93 -10.99
N ALA A 92 -2.90 4.64 -10.87
CA ALA A 92 -3.01 5.83 -10.04
C ALA A 92 -2.77 5.52 -8.55
N VAL A 93 -3.31 4.41 -8.04
CA VAL A 93 -3.10 3.98 -6.64
C VAL A 93 -1.63 3.63 -6.41
N VAL A 94 -0.97 2.95 -7.36
CA VAL A 94 0.45 2.63 -7.29
C VAL A 94 1.30 3.90 -7.24
N GLU A 95 1.13 4.81 -8.20
CA GLU A 95 1.90 6.07 -8.26
C GLU A 95 1.63 6.96 -7.02
N LEU A 96 0.39 6.99 -6.51
CA LEU A 96 0.08 7.65 -5.25
C LEU A 96 0.75 6.98 -4.04
N SER A 97 0.84 5.65 -4.03
CA SER A 97 1.50 4.91 -2.95
C SER A 97 2.99 5.22 -2.90
N ASP A 98 3.64 5.37 -4.05
CA ASP A 98 5.05 5.76 -4.14
C ASP A 98 5.30 7.16 -3.57
N VAL A 99 4.41 8.12 -3.88
CA VAL A 99 4.47 9.46 -3.29
C VAL A 99 4.25 9.41 -1.78
N MET A 100 3.32 8.58 -1.29
CA MET A 100 3.10 8.37 0.13
C MET A 100 4.32 7.75 0.83
N PHE A 101 5.01 6.82 0.18
CA PHE A 101 6.25 6.23 0.69
C PHE A 101 7.41 7.25 0.73
N ALA A 102 7.46 8.18 -0.23
CA ALA A 102 8.44 9.27 -0.24
C ALA A 102 8.32 10.17 1.01
N PHE A 103 7.11 10.37 1.56
CA PHE A 103 6.93 11.22 2.74
C PHE A 103 7.64 10.71 4.01
N ASP A 104 7.80 9.40 4.16
CA ASP A 104 8.51 8.80 5.30
C ASP A 104 10.00 8.56 4.98
N SER A 105 10.28 8.08 3.77
CA SER A 105 11.65 7.74 3.35
C SER A 105 12.54 8.96 3.10
N VAL A 106 11.99 10.11 2.69
CA VAL A 106 12.77 11.34 2.47
C VAL A 106 13.33 11.93 3.78
N PRO A 107 12.52 12.16 4.84
CA PRO A 107 13.05 12.60 6.14
C PRO A 107 14.09 11.63 6.71
N ALA A 108 13.88 10.32 6.56
CA ALA A 108 14.81 9.30 7.05
C ALA A 108 16.18 9.37 6.33
N ILE A 109 16.18 9.52 5.00
CA ILE A 109 17.42 9.62 4.23
C ILE A 109 18.18 10.92 4.52
N ILE A 110 17.47 12.04 4.65
CA ILE A 110 18.09 13.34 5.00
C ILE A 110 18.72 13.31 6.41
N ALA A 111 18.19 12.49 7.31
CA ALA A 111 18.76 12.29 8.65
C ALA A 111 20.09 11.52 8.63
N VAL A 112 20.30 10.65 7.64
CA VAL A 112 21.50 9.81 7.51
C VAL A 112 22.55 10.43 6.58
N SER A 113 22.12 11.03 5.47
CA SER A 113 22.99 11.64 4.47
C SER A 113 22.53 13.04 4.11
N ARG A 114 23.49 13.96 3.98
CA ARG A 114 23.26 15.37 3.61
C ARG A 114 23.58 15.66 2.14
N GLU A 115 24.17 14.70 1.42
CA GLU A 115 24.61 14.90 0.04
C GLU A 115 23.42 14.80 -0.93
N PRO A 116 23.01 15.88 -1.60
CA PRO A 116 21.81 15.88 -2.42
C PRO A 116 21.86 14.85 -3.55
N LEU A 117 23.04 14.57 -4.10
CA LEU A 117 23.23 13.57 -5.15
C LEU A 117 22.78 12.17 -4.69
N ILE A 118 23.16 11.75 -3.48
CA ILE A 118 22.80 10.44 -2.92
C ILE A 118 21.30 10.38 -2.66
N ILE A 119 20.72 11.46 -2.15
CA ILE A 119 19.29 11.56 -1.84
C ILE A 119 18.46 11.47 -3.13
N TYR A 120 18.76 12.28 -4.14
CA TYR A 120 18.00 12.32 -5.39
C TYR A 120 18.18 11.03 -6.20
N SER A 121 19.41 10.52 -6.33
CA SER A 121 19.65 9.27 -7.06
C SER A 121 18.99 8.06 -6.40
N GLY A 122 19.03 7.96 -5.06
CA GLY A 122 18.36 6.90 -4.32
C GLY A 122 16.84 6.93 -4.47
N MET A 123 16.23 8.11 -4.40
CA MET A 123 14.78 8.26 -4.60
C MET A 123 14.33 7.97 -6.03
N MET A 124 15.09 8.43 -7.03
CA MET A 124 14.83 8.09 -8.43
C MET A 124 14.96 6.57 -8.67
N PHE A 125 15.96 5.92 -8.09
CA PHE A 125 16.13 4.47 -8.21
C PHE A 125 14.99 3.70 -7.53
N ALA A 126 14.51 4.15 -6.37
CA ALA A 126 13.37 3.55 -5.68
C ALA A 126 12.11 3.58 -6.56
N ILE A 127 11.77 4.74 -7.14
CA ILE A 127 10.59 4.89 -8.01
C ILE A 127 10.72 4.03 -9.27
N LEU A 128 11.88 4.03 -9.93
CA LEU A 128 12.10 3.23 -11.13
C LEU A 128 12.08 1.71 -10.86
N GLY A 129 12.55 1.27 -9.70
CA GLY A 129 12.58 -0.14 -9.30
C GLY A 129 11.22 -0.67 -8.82
N LEU A 130 10.36 0.17 -8.24
CA LEU A 130 9.06 -0.26 -7.71
C LEU A 130 8.15 -0.82 -8.82
N ARG A 131 8.16 -0.22 -10.02
CA ARG A 131 7.35 -0.68 -11.16
C ARG A 131 7.63 -2.14 -11.54
N THR A 132 8.89 -2.55 -11.58
CA THR A 132 9.24 -3.95 -11.88
C THR A 132 9.02 -4.86 -10.68
N LEU A 133 9.19 -4.34 -9.46
CA LEU A 133 8.94 -5.07 -8.23
C LEU A 133 7.46 -5.40 -8.03
N TYR A 134 6.50 -4.60 -8.51
CA TYR A 134 5.07 -4.92 -8.39
C TYR A 134 4.69 -6.24 -9.09
N PHE A 135 5.22 -6.48 -10.29
CA PHE A 135 5.01 -7.75 -10.99
C PHE A 135 5.63 -8.93 -10.23
N VAL A 136 6.81 -8.72 -9.67
CA VAL A 136 7.50 -9.71 -8.84
C VAL A 136 6.73 -9.95 -7.53
N LEU A 137 6.18 -8.90 -6.92
CA LEU A 137 5.38 -8.95 -5.70
C LEU A 137 4.07 -9.70 -5.92
N GLU A 138 3.43 -9.52 -7.07
CA GLU A 138 2.23 -10.28 -7.45
C GLU A 138 2.49 -11.79 -7.43
N ALA A 139 3.59 -12.24 -8.04
CA ALA A 139 4.01 -13.63 -8.01
C ALA A 139 4.44 -14.09 -6.61
N LEU A 140 5.10 -13.22 -5.86
CA LEU A 140 5.60 -13.47 -4.51
C LEU A 140 4.49 -13.49 -3.44
N LYS A 141 3.36 -12.80 -3.65
CA LYS A 141 2.24 -12.72 -2.69
C LYS A 141 1.79 -14.12 -2.27
N GLN A 142 1.79 -15.08 -3.20
CA GLN A 142 1.44 -16.49 -2.95
C GLN A 142 2.41 -17.20 -1.99
N TYR A 143 3.66 -16.74 -1.90
CA TYR A 143 4.70 -17.33 -1.06
C TYR A 143 4.91 -16.57 0.27
N LEU A 144 4.50 -15.30 0.34
CA LEU A 144 4.73 -14.38 1.48
C LEU A 144 3.52 -14.23 2.43
N VAL A 145 2.76 -15.31 2.65
CA VAL A 145 1.57 -15.37 3.52
C VAL A 145 1.82 -14.85 4.95
N HIS A 146 3.01 -15.10 5.51
CA HIS A 146 3.32 -14.71 6.90
C HIS A 146 3.95 -13.31 7.02
N LEU A 147 4.20 -12.63 5.90
CA LEU A 147 4.85 -11.33 5.89
C LEU A 147 4.00 -10.25 6.57
N GLU A 148 2.68 -10.28 6.37
CA GLU A 148 1.76 -9.32 7.01
C GLU A 148 1.86 -9.38 8.54
N LYS A 149 1.90 -10.59 9.11
CA LYS A 149 2.05 -10.81 10.56
C LYS A 149 3.39 -10.26 11.08
N ALA A 150 4.46 -10.42 10.32
CA ALA A 150 5.77 -9.87 10.67
C ALA A 150 5.76 -8.32 10.63
N VAL A 151 5.10 -7.73 9.63
CA VAL A 151 4.94 -6.26 9.52
C VAL A 151 4.11 -5.71 10.67
N VAL A 152 3.02 -6.38 11.07
CA VAL A 152 2.25 -5.99 12.25
C VAL A 152 3.12 -5.97 13.51
N LEU A 153 3.92 -7.02 13.74
CA LEU A 153 4.84 -7.09 14.87
C LEU A 153 5.86 -5.95 14.85
N LEU A 154 6.37 -5.62 13.66
CA LEU A 154 7.26 -4.47 13.47
C LEU A 154 6.59 -3.13 13.80
N LEU A 155 5.34 -2.93 13.37
CA LEU A 155 4.60 -1.70 13.68
C LEU A 155 4.37 -1.53 15.18
N PHE A 156 4.06 -2.61 15.90
CA PHE A 156 4.00 -2.59 17.36
C PHE A 156 5.35 -2.24 17.98
N PHE A 157 6.44 -2.84 17.49
CA PHE A 157 7.79 -2.53 17.97
C PHE A 157 8.17 -1.06 17.73
N VAL A 158 7.88 -0.53 16.54
CA VAL A 158 8.15 0.86 16.17
C VAL A 158 7.29 1.83 16.98
N ALA A 159 5.99 1.54 17.16
CA ALA A 159 5.10 2.33 18.01
C ALA A 159 5.58 2.36 19.47
N PHE A 160 6.00 1.21 20.01
CA PHE A 160 6.55 1.11 21.35
C PHE A 160 7.84 1.91 21.49
N LYS A 161 8.77 1.77 20.54
CA LYS A 161 10.01 2.54 20.51
C LYS A 161 9.75 4.05 20.45
N LEU A 162 8.83 4.50 19.60
CA LEU A 162 8.45 5.91 19.48
C LEU A 162 7.79 6.43 20.77
N GLY A 163 6.93 5.62 21.42
CA GLY A 163 6.32 5.96 22.70
C GLY A 163 7.33 6.06 23.84
N LEU A 164 8.32 5.16 23.87
CA LEU A 164 9.43 5.23 24.82
C LEU A 164 10.25 6.51 24.62
N ASN A 165 10.65 6.82 23.39
CA ASN A 165 11.42 8.04 23.08
C ASN A 165 10.64 9.31 23.47
N ALA A 166 9.32 9.32 23.23
CA ALA A 166 8.47 10.44 23.61
C ALA A 166 8.33 10.57 25.13
N THR A 167 8.35 9.46 25.88
CA THR A 167 8.31 9.46 27.36
C THR A 167 9.66 9.89 27.95
N ASP A 168 10.75 9.64 27.23
CA ASP A 168 12.10 10.02 27.64
C ASP A 168 12.28 11.55 27.70
N HIS A 169 11.60 12.28 26.82
CA HIS A 169 11.50 13.75 26.87
C HIS A 169 10.84 14.26 28.15
N PHE A 170 9.94 13.47 28.75
CA PHE A 170 9.29 13.83 30.01
C PHE A 170 10.15 13.41 31.21
N TRP A 171 10.65 12.17 31.28
CA TRP A 171 11.24 11.54 32.50
C TRP A 171 12.78 11.41 32.55
N HIS A 172 13.54 12.06 31.66
CA HIS A 172 15.01 12.17 31.76
C HIS A 172 15.73 10.82 32.02
N HIS A 173 15.39 9.75 31.30
CA HIS A 173 16.05 8.45 31.41
C HIS A 173 16.80 8.14 30.10
N GLY A 174 17.82 8.93 29.78
CA GLY A 174 18.53 8.99 28.49
C GLY A 174 19.00 7.67 27.86
N TYR A 175 18.06 6.87 27.36
CA TYR A 175 18.29 5.66 26.59
C TYR A 175 17.88 5.94 25.14
N SER A 176 18.74 6.62 24.41
CA SER A 176 18.60 6.77 22.97
C SER A 176 18.86 5.41 22.30
N ILE A 177 17.78 4.71 21.91
CA ILE A 177 17.89 3.54 21.04
C ILE A 177 18.39 4.03 19.68
N GLY A 178 19.69 3.88 19.45
CA GLY A 178 20.35 4.25 18.21
C GLY A 178 19.68 3.63 16.98
N ALA A 179 19.71 4.37 15.87
CA ALA A 179 19.16 3.91 14.59
C ALA A 179 19.69 2.52 14.19
N THR A 180 20.96 2.25 14.51
CA THR A 180 21.65 0.98 14.22
C THR A 180 21.03 -0.22 14.94
N THR A 181 20.71 -0.11 16.23
CA THR A 181 20.09 -1.22 16.99
C THR A 181 18.68 -1.50 16.47
N SER A 182 17.94 -0.42 16.17
CA SER A 182 16.61 -0.52 15.56
C SER A 182 16.68 -1.24 14.22
N LEU A 183 17.67 -0.91 13.38
CA LEU A 183 17.88 -1.52 12.08
C LEU A 183 18.07 -3.04 12.21
N PHE A 184 18.90 -3.50 13.15
CA PHE A 184 19.11 -4.92 13.37
C PHE A 184 17.84 -5.64 13.83
N VAL A 185 17.05 -5.03 14.72
CA VAL A 185 15.76 -5.61 15.14
C VAL A 185 14.79 -5.70 13.97
N VAL A 186 14.66 -4.63 13.18
CA VAL A 186 13.77 -4.63 12.00
C VAL A 186 14.20 -5.70 10.99
N LEU A 187 15.49 -5.77 10.69
CA LEU A 187 16.05 -6.74 9.75
C LEU A 187 15.84 -8.17 10.26
N GLY A 188 16.05 -8.42 11.56
CA GLY A 188 15.83 -9.74 12.17
C GLY A 188 14.37 -10.19 12.09
N VAL A 189 13.42 -9.31 12.43
CA VAL A 189 11.99 -9.65 12.36
C VAL A 189 11.52 -9.85 10.92
N LEU A 190 11.98 -9.03 9.97
CA LEU A 190 11.67 -9.23 8.54
C LEU A 190 12.25 -10.54 8.02
N ALA A 191 13.51 -10.85 8.34
CA ALA A 191 14.15 -12.09 7.93
C ALA A 191 13.40 -13.30 8.50
N LEU A 192 13.03 -13.27 9.78
CA LEU A 192 12.21 -14.31 10.40
C LEU A 192 10.84 -14.44 9.72
N GLY A 193 10.18 -13.34 9.38
CA GLY A 193 8.92 -13.34 8.64
C GLY A 193 9.03 -14.00 7.27
N ILE A 194 10.09 -13.68 6.52
CA ILE A 194 10.35 -14.29 5.21
C ILE A 194 10.64 -15.79 5.36
N ILE A 195 11.50 -16.17 6.30
CA ILE A 195 11.85 -17.58 6.56
C ILE A 195 10.60 -18.37 6.98
N ALA A 196 9.81 -17.83 7.91
CA ALA A 196 8.57 -18.45 8.35
C ALA A 196 7.58 -18.62 7.19
N SER A 197 7.51 -17.65 6.28
CA SER A 197 6.64 -17.73 5.12
C SER A 197 7.08 -18.77 4.08
N VAL A 198 8.40 -18.90 3.87
CA VAL A 198 8.95 -19.92 2.97
C VAL A 198 8.87 -21.32 3.57
N MET A 199 9.04 -21.45 4.89
CA MET A 199 8.99 -22.73 5.61
C MET A 199 7.56 -23.25 5.82
N PHE A 200 6.60 -22.34 6.02
CA PHE A 200 5.18 -22.65 6.18
C PHE A 200 4.36 -21.92 5.12
N PRO A 201 4.42 -22.33 3.83
CA PRO A 201 3.54 -21.79 2.81
C PRO A 201 2.09 -22.10 3.19
N GLY A 202 1.22 -21.07 3.18
CA GLY A 202 -0.21 -21.24 3.39
C GLY A 202 -0.78 -22.25 2.41
N LYS A 203 -1.77 -23.04 2.85
CA LYS A 203 -2.39 -24.07 1.99
C LYS A 203 -2.82 -23.46 0.67
N ARG A 204 -2.36 -24.08 -0.41
CA ARG A 204 -2.70 -23.77 -1.79
C ARG A 204 -4.17 -24.15 -1.98
N GLU A 205 -5.07 -23.18 -1.92
CA GLU A 205 -6.43 -23.34 -2.45
C GLU A 205 -6.25 -23.65 -3.95
N ALA A 206 -6.64 -24.86 -4.35
CA ALA A 206 -6.47 -25.44 -5.67
C ALA A 206 -7.78 -25.38 -6.45
#